data_AF-A0A6P3QK01-F1
#
_entry.id   AF-A0A6P3QK01-F1
#
_cell.length_a   1.000
_cell.length_b   1.000
_cell.length_c   1.000
_cell.angle_alpha   90.00
_cell.angle_beta   90.00
_cell.angle_gamma   90.00
#
_symmetry.space_group_name_H-M   'P 1'
#
loop_
_entity.id
_entity.type
_entity.pdbx_description
1 polymer ?
#
loop_
_entity_poly.entity_id
_entity_poly.type
_entity_poly.pdbx_seq_one_letter_code
_entity_poly.pdbx_strand_id
1 'polypeptide(L)'
;MASQSQGIHQLLQAEKRAKDKLEDAKKRKVKRIKQAKDEAMAEADQYRMLRDKQFQLTQSKIMGSQSHLSDEIDKQTLEKIKELNGSYNACVESVLTQVLNMVCDVKPEIHVNYRATN
;
A
#
# COMPACT_ATOMS: atom_id res chain seq x y z
N MET A 1 60.37 16.77 61.98
CA MET A 1 59.06 16.08 62.08
C MET A 1 57.91 16.82 61.38
N ALA A 2 57.84 18.17 61.37
CA ALA A 2 56.72 18.90 60.76
C ALA A 2 56.62 18.80 59.21
N SER A 3 57.75 18.71 58.50
CA SER A 3 57.79 18.70 57.03
C SER A 3 57.17 17.44 56.38
N GLN A 4 57.19 16.30 57.09
CA GLN A 4 56.64 15.04 56.56
C GLN A 4 55.10 15.02 56.60
N SER A 5 54.51 15.61 57.65
CA SER A 5 53.06 15.73 57.81
C SER A 5 52.40 16.63 56.76
N GLN A 6 53.07 17.75 56.41
CA GLN A 6 52.53 18.70 55.43
C GLN A 6 52.52 18.15 53.99
N GLY A 7 53.55 17.38 53.60
CA GLY A 7 53.59 16.70 52.29
C GLY A 7 52.50 15.64 52.13
N ILE A 8 52.25 14.85 53.18
CA ILE A 8 51.17 13.84 53.19
C ILE A 8 49.81 14.53 53.03
N HIS A 9 49.58 15.66 53.72
CA HIS A 9 48.32 16.38 53.60
C HIS A 9 48.06 16.92 52.18
N GLN A 10 49.10 17.38 51.49
CA GLN A 10 49.01 17.84 50.11
C GLN A 10 48.69 16.70 49.13
N LEU A 11 49.27 15.52 49.34
CA LEU A 11 48.97 14.32 48.54
C LEU A 11 47.51 13.88 48.74
N LEU A 12 47.01 13.85 49.98
CA LEU A 12 45.62 13.52 50.27
C LEU A 12 44.63 14.52 49.64
N GLN A 13 44.98 15.81 49.61
CA GLN A 13 44.17 16.83 48.94
C GLN A 13 44.19 16.63 47.41
N ALA A 14 45.34 16.30 46.83
CA ALA A 14 45.47 16.00 45.41
C ALA A 14 44.68 14.75 45.02
N GLU A 15 44.71 13.70 45.85
CA GLU A 15 43.93 12.48 45.66
C GLU A 15 42.43 12.76 45.67
N LYS A 16 41.94 13.55 46.64
CA LYS A 16 40.53 13.95 46.70
C LYS A 16 40.11 14.72 45.43
N ARG A 17 40.92 15.69 44.99
CA ARG A 17 40.65 16.45 43.76
C ARG A 17 40.64 15.57 42.51
N ALA A 18 41.57 14.61 42.42
CA ALA A 18 41.61 13.66 41.31
C ALA A 18 40.37 12.76 41.29
N LYS A 19 39.94 12.27 42.46
CA LYS A 19 38.74 11.47 42.62
C LYS A 19 37.48 12.24 42.24
N ASP A 20 37.33 13.48 42.73
CA ASP A 20 36.19 14.34 42.41
C ASP A 20 36.12 14.63 40.89
N LYS A 21 37.26 14.93 40.25
CA LYS A 21 37.34 15.15 38.80
C LYS A 21 36.94 13.92 38.00
N LEU A 22 37.32 12.73 38.47
CA LEU A 22 36.98 11.46 37.83
C LEU A 22 35.49 11.11 37.97
N GLU A 23 34.91 11.33 39.15
CA GLU A 23 33.47 11.14 39.37
C GLU A 23 32.62 12.12 38.57
N ASP A 24 33.03 13.38 38.46
CA ASP A 24 32.36 14.36 37.59
C ASP A 24 32.43 13.96 36.11
N ALA A 25 33.58 13.45 35.65
CA ALA A 25 33.70 12.94 34.29
C ALA A 25 32.77 11.74 34.03
N LYS A 26 32.67 10.79 34.98
CA LYS A 26 31.73 9.66 34.90
C LYS A 26 30.28 10.12 34.85
N LYS A 27 29.88 11.05 35.73
CA LYS A 27 28.51 11.62 35.75
C LYS A 27 28.18 12.29 34.42
N ARG A 28 29.11 13.08 33.85
CA ARG A 28 28.94 13.71 32.53
C ARG A 28 28.79 12.67 31.41
N LYS A 29 29.59 11.61 31.42
CA LYS A 29 29.48 10.51 30.45
C LYS A 29 28.11 9.85 30.51
N VAL A 30 27.64 9.48 31.70
CA VAL A 30 26.32 8.86 31.87
C VAL A 30 25.20 9.80 31.43
N LYS A 31 25.29 11.10 31.77
CA LYS A 31 24.31 12.09 31.32
C LYS A 31 24.25 12.19 29.80
N ARG A 32 25.40 12.25 29.11
CA ARG A 32 25.45 12.28 27.64
C ARG A 32 24.89 11.02 27.00
N ILE A 33 25.16 9.85 27.57
CA ILE A 33 24.60 8.58 27.06
C ILE A 33 23.08 8.56 27.19
N LYS A 34 22.54 8.99 28.35
CA LYS A 34 21.08 9.10 28.54
C LYS A 34 20.46 10.09 27.57
N GLN A 35 21.05 11.27 27.45
CA GLN A 35 20.60 12.29 26.52
C GLN A 35 20.57 11.78 25.06
N ALA A 36 21.64 11.14 24.61
CA ALA A 36 21.69 10.57 23.26
C ALA A 36 20.62 9.51 23.02
N LYS A 37 20.31 8.68 24.04
CA LYS A 37 19.22 7.71 23.96
C LYS A 37 17.86 8.40 23.86
N ASP A 38 17.61 9.39 24.71
CA ASP A 38 16.33 10.11 24.75
C ASP A 38 16.10 10.89 23.44
N GLU A 39 17.15 11.52 22.89
CA GLU A 39 17.12 12.21 21.59
C GLU A 39 16.83 11.23 20.44
N ALA A 40 17.52 10.08 20.40
CA ALA A 40 17.28 9.06 19.38
C ALA A 40 15.86 8.46 19.47
N MET A 41 15.33 8.26 20.68
CA MET A 41 13.95 7.82 20.88
C MET A 41 12.94 8.87 20.39
N ALA A 42 13.18 10.14 20.69
CA ALA A 42 12.31 11.23 20.25
C ALA A 42 12.29 11.35 18.71
N GLU A 43 13.45 11.22 18.06
CA GLU A 43 13.55 11.25 16.59
C GLU A 43 12.84 10.04 15.96
N ALA A 44 13.01 8.85 16.53
CA ALA A 44 12.32 7.64 16.06
C ALA A 44 10.79 7.76 16.17
N ASP A 45 10.28 8.30 17.28
CA ASP A 45 8.84 8.53 17.47
C ASP A 45 8.29 9.58 16.50
N GLN A 46 9.03 10.67 16.27
CA GLN A 46 8.66 11.68 15.28
C GLN A 46 8.60 11.08 13.87
N TYR A 47 9.59 10.27 13.49
CA TYR A 47 9.59 9.59 12.19
C TYR A 47 8.41 8.63 12.06
N ARG A 48 8.09 7.86 13.10
CA ARG A 48 6.90 6.99 13.13
C ARG A 48 5.63 7.80 12.88
N MET A 49 5.43 8.90 13.61
CA MET A 49 4.25 9.76 13.44
C MET A 49 4.14 10.35 12.01
N LEU A 50 5.26 10.77 11.41
CA LEU A 50 5.28 11.28 10.04
C LEU A 50 4.89 10.19 9.04
N ARG A 51 5.41 8.96 9.21
CA ARG A 51 5.09 7.83 8.36
C ARG A 51 3.64 7.38 8.50
N ASP A 52 3.12 7.33 9.71
CA ASP A 52 1.71 7.00 9.98
C ASP A 52 0.77 8.03 9.35
N LYS A 53 1.11 9.33 9.47
CA LYS A 53 0.35 10.40 8.80
C LYS A 53 0.38 10.25 7.28
N GLN A 54 1.54 9.98 6.70
CA GLN A 54 1.67 9.77 5.25
C GLN A 54 0.89 8.53 4.79
N PHE A 55 0.93 7.46 5.58
CA PHE A 55 0.16 6.25 5.32
C PHE A 55 -1.34 6.53 5.34
N GLN A 56 -1.85 7.19 6.39
CA GLN A 56 -3.27 7.57 6.50
C GLN A 56 -3.71 8.45 5.33
N LEU A 57 -2.93 9.46 4.95
CA LEU A 57 -3.24 10.32 3.79
C LEU A 57 -3.31 9.52 2.49
N THR A 58 -2.39 8.58 2.30
CA THR A 58 -2.36 7.73 1.10
C THR A 58 -3.56 6.79 1.10
N GLN A 59 -3.86 6.18 2.25
CA GLN A 59 -5.02 5.30 2.42
C GLN A 59 -6.33 6.04 2.13
N SER A 60 -6.54 7.24 2.69
CA SER A 60 -7.74 8.03 2.43
C SER A 60 -7.88 8.41 0.95
N LYS A 61 -6.78 8.74 0.26
CA LYS A 61 -6.78 9.01 -1.18
C LYS A 61 -7.19 7.78 -1.98
N ILE A 62 -6.61 6.61 -1.68
CA ILE A 62 -6.91 5.36 -2.38
C ILE A 62 -8.37 4.95 -2.15
N MET A 63 -8.85 5.01 -0.90
CA MET A 63 -10.23 4.70 -0.58
C MET A 63 -11.22 5.65 -1.27
N GLY A 64 -10.91 6.95 -1.34
CA GLY A 64 -11.69 7.91 -2.09
C GLY A 64 -11.71 7.62 -3.60
N SER A 65 -10.57 7.26 -4.18
CA SER A 65 -10.49 6.92 -5.61
C SER A 65 -11.19 5.61 -5.99
N GLN A 66 -11.26 4.64 -5.07
CA GLN A 66 -11.89 3.35 -5.34
C GLN A 66 -13.39 3.49 -5.62
N SER A 67 -14.08 4.39 -4.92
CA SER A 67 -15.50 4.67 -5.17
C SER A 67 -15.70 5.26 -6.56
N HIS A 68 -14.91 6.27 -6.93
CA HIS A 68 -14.99 6.89 -8.25
C HIS A 68 -14.73 5.90 -9.39
N LEU A 69 -13.77 5.00 -9.21
CA LEU A 69 -13.49 3.95 -10.20
C LEU A 69 -14.68 2.99 -10.36
N SER A 70 -15.32 2.59 -9.25
CA SER A 70 -16.50 1.72 -9.31
C SER A 70 -17.65 2.39 -10.06
N ASP A 71 -17.94 3.66 -9.74
CA ASP A 71 -19.00 4.42 -10.41
C ASP A 71 -18.74 4.59 -11.91
N GLU A 72 -17.48 4.78 -12.30
CA GLU A 72 -17.08 4.89 -13.70
C GLU A 72 -17.20 3.55 -14.44
N ILE A 73 -16.82 2.44 -13.82
CA ILE A 73 -17.01 1.08 -14.36
C ILE A 73 -18.50 0.77 -14.53
N ASP A 74 -19.33 1.09 -13.54
CA ASP A 74 -20.77 0.86 -13.61
C ASP A 74 -21.40 1.67 -14.74
N LYS A 75 -21.01 2.94 -14.89
CA LYS A 75 -21.45 3.79 -16.00
C LYS A 75 -21.07 3.20 -17.36
N GLN A 76 -19.80 2.81 -17.55
CA GLN A 76 -19.34 2.20 -18.80
C GLN A 76 -20.06 0.88 -19.09
N THR A 77 -20.32 0.08 -18.05
CA THR A 77 -21.04 -1.18 -18.16
C THR A 77 -22.48 -0.95 -18.63
N LEU A 78 -23.18 0.02 -18.03
CA LEU A 78 -24.54 0.39 -18.42
C LEU A 78 -24.60 0.93 -19.86
N GLU A 79 -23.62 1.75 -20.25
CA GLU A 79 -23.50 2.24 -21.62
C GLU A 79 -23.30 1.08 -22.60
N LYS A 80 -22.44 0.11 -22.27
CA LYS A 80 -22.19 -1.05 -23.13
C LYS A 80 -23.41 -1.97 -23.24
N ILE A 81 -24.13 -2.20 -22.13
CA ILE A 81 -25.40 -2.96 -22.15
C ILE A 81 -26.42 -2.25 -23.05
N LYS A 82 -26.52 -0.92 -22.96
CA LYS A 82 -27.43 -0.13 -23.81
C LYS A 82 -27.06 -0.23 -25.28
N GLU A 83 -25.77 -0.17 -25.61
CA GLU A 83 -25.28 -0.35 -26.98
C GLU A 83 -25.61 -1.75 -27.53
N LEU A 84 -25.35 -2.80 -26.74
CA LEU A 84 -25.65 -4.18 -27.12
C LEU A 84 -27.15 -4.40 -27.35
N ASN A 85 -28.01 -3.89 -26.45
CA ASN A 85 -29.45 -3.95 -26.62
C ASN A 85 -29.92 -3.18 -27.86
N GLY A 86 -29.32 -2.01 -28.14
CA GLY A 86 -29.57 -1.26 -29.36
C GLY A 86 -29.23 -2.05 -30.62
N SER A 87 -28.04 -2.66 -30.65
CA SER A 87 -27.61 -3.51 -31.77
C SER A 87 -28.50 -4.75 -31.93
N TYR A 88 -28.91 -5.39 -30.83
CA TYR A 88 -29.81 -6.53 -30.86
C TYR A 88 -31.16 -6.14 -31.49
N ASN A 89 -31.78 -5.06 -31.01
CA ASN A 89 -33.07 -4.59 -31.50
C ASN A 89 -33.02 -4.18 -32.98
N ALA A 90 -31.88 -3.67 -33.45
CA ALA A 90 -31.69 -3.34 -34.87
C ALA A 90 -31.59 -4.57 -35.77
N CYS A 91 -31.03 -5.68 -35.27
CA CYS A 91 -30.73 -6.86 -36.06
C CYS A 91 -31.76 -8.00 -35.91
N VAL A 92 -32.51 -8.04 -34.81
CA VAL A 92 -33.36 -9.19 -34.44
C VAL A 92 -34.36 -9.57 -35.53
N GLU A 93 -35.06 -8.60 -36.11
CA GLU A 93 -36.06 -8.86 -37.16
C GLU A 93 -35.42 -9.43 -38.43
N SER A 94 -34.26 -8.89 -38.82
CA SER A 94 -33.53 -9.37 -40.00
C SER A 94 -33.03 -10.80 -39.81
N VAL A 95 -32.47 -11.11 -38.63
CA VAL A 95 -31.99 -12.45 -38.30
C VAL A 95 -33.15 -13.44 -38.20
N LEU A 96 -34.25 -13.05 -37.56
CA LEU A 96 -35.44 -13.89 -37.42
C LEU A 96 -36.03 -14.23 -38.80
N THR A 97 -36.16 -13.24 -39.68
CA THR A 97 -36.63 -13.44 -41.05
C THR A 97 -35.73 -14.40 -41.82
N GLN A 98 -34.41 -14.24 -41.70
CA GLN A 98 -33.46 -15.12 -42.37
C GLN A 98 -33.58 -16.58 -41.89
N VAL A 99 -33.68 -16.79 -40.58
CA VAL A 99 -33.83 -18.12 -39.98
C VAL A 99 -35.15 -18.76 -40.40
N LEU A 100 -36.27 -18.02 -40.30
CA LEU A 100 -37.59 -18.54 -40.69
C LEU A 100 -37.64 -18.90 -42.17
N ASN A 101 -37.05 -18.08 -43.04
CA ASN A 101 -36.99 -18.35 -44.47
C ASN A 101 -36.21 -19.65 -44.77
N MET A 102 -35.07 -19.87 -44.09
CA MET A 102 -34.31 -21.11 -44.26
C MET A 102 -35.06 -22.35 -43.73
N VAL A 103 -35.78 -22.22 -42.61
CA VAL A 103 -36.53 -23.33 -42.01
C VAL A 103 -37.76 -23.70 -42.86
N CYS A 104 -38.43 -22.72 -43.46
CA CYS A 104 -39.63 -22.93 -44.28
C CYS A 104 -39.30 -23.33 -45.74
N ASP A 105 -38.07 -23.13 -46.21
CA ASP A 105 -37.61 -23.51 -47.56
C ASP A 105 -37.28 -25.02 -47.64
N VAL A 106 -38.33 -25.84 -47.65
CA VAL A 106 -38.17 -27.30 -47.79
C VAL A 106 -37.80 -27.63 -49.23
N LYS A 107 -36.54 -28.06 -49.43
CA LYS A 107 -36.02 -28.57 -50.70
C LYS A 107 -35.89 -30.10 -50.62
N PRO A 108 -36.94 -30.86 -50.97
CA PRO A 108 -36.87 -32.30 -50.98
C PRO A 108 -35.94 -32.73 -52.12
N GLU A 109 -34.81 -33.32 -51.75
CA GLU A 109 -33.87 -33.90 -52.69
C GLU A 109 -33.90 -35.42 -52.58
N ILE A 110 -33.92 -36.08 -53.73
CA ILE A 110 -33.72 -37.53 -53.79
C ILE A 110 -32.24 -37.78 -53.47
N HIS A 111 -32.00 -38.71 -52.55
CA HIS A 111 -30.64 -39.09 -52.18
C HIS A 111 -29.83 -39.46 -53.43
N VAL A 112 -28.59 -38.97 -53.51
CA VAL A 112 -27.70 -39.05 -54.69
C VAL A 112 -27.51 -40.47 -55.28
N ASN A 113 -27.77 -41.50 -54.48
CA ASN A 113 -27.63 -42.91 -54.87
C ASN A 113 -28.95 -43.60 -55.28
N TYR A 114 -30.07 -42.88 -55.32
CA TYR A 114 -31.33 -43.46 -55.75
C TYR A 114 -31.24 -43.95 -57.19
N ARG A 115 -31.65 -45.19 -57.44
CA ARG A 115 -31.75 -45.78 -58.76
C ARG A 115 -33.19 -46.24 -58.98
N ALA A 116 -33.87 -45.65 -59.96
CA ALA A 116 -35.17 -46.14 -60.39
C ALA A 116 -34.99 -47.51 -61.04
N THR A 117 -35.56 -48.55 -60.44
CA THR A 117 -35.65 -49.89 -61.02
C THR A 117 -36.88 -49.93 -61.94
N ASN A 118 -36.66 -50.18 -63.23
CA ASN A 118 -37.71 -50.64 -64.14
C ASN A 118 -38.07 -52.11 -63.85
#